data_AF-A0A950X5N9-F1
#
_entry.id   AF-A0A950X5N9-F1
#
_cell.length_a   1.000
_cell.length_b   1.000
_cell.length_c   1.000
_cell.angle_alpha   90.00
_cell.angle_beta   90.00
_cell.angle_gamma   90.00
#
_symmetry.space_group_name_H-M   'P 1'
#
loop_
_entity.id
_entity.type
_entity.pdbx_description
1 polymer ?
#
loop_
_entity_poly.entity_id
_entity_poly.type
_entity_poly.pdbx_seq_one_letter_code
_entity_poly.pdbx_strand_id
1 'polypeptide(L)' 'MPIAGLAEGAKPIYYWISHGSPTDPVWTYFLQGAEQWGKDMGADVRTSFHSGDVPSQQEAVRAAISAKARGIVTSTPDPG' A
#
# COMPACT_ATOMS: atom_id res chain seq x y z
N MET A 1 26.25 26.53 19.85
CA MET A 1 26.03 25.90 18.55
C MET A 1 24.59 25.39 18.52
N PRO A 2 23.65 26.03 17.80
CA PRO A 2 22.31 25.48 17.66
C PRO A 2 22.39 24.19 16.83
N ILE A 3 21.75 23.13 17.32
CA ILE A 3 21.67 21.84 16.61
C ILE A 3 20.69 22.06 15.46
N ALA A 4 21.19 22.00 14.22
CA ALA A 4 20.36 22.04 13.04
C ALA A 4 19.32 20.92 13.12
N GLY A 5 18.05 21.28 12.87
CA GLY A 5 16.95 20.33 12.86
C GLY A 5 17.26 19.15 11.95
N LEU A 6 17.16 17.94 12.50
CA LEU A 6 17.07 16.73 11.70
C LEU A 6 15.90 16.94 10.74
N ALA A 7 16.18 16.96 9.44
CA ALA A 7 15.12 16.87 8.43
C ALA A 7 14.28 15.64 8.77
N GLU A 8 12.99 15.84 9.00
CA GLU A 8 12.03 14.77 9.16
C GLU A 8 12.02 14.00 7.83
N GLY A 9 12.80 12.92 7.76
CA GLY A 9 13.01 12.16 6.53
C GLY A 9 11.65 11.74 5.96
N ALA A 10 11.49 11.84 4.64
CA ALA A 10 10.25 11.45 3.98
C ALA A 10 9.85 10.03 4.42
N LYS A 11 8.58 9.86 4.82
CA LYS A 11 8.07 8.57 5.29
C LYS A 11 8.34 7.48 4.25
N PRO A 12 8.81 6.29 4.65
CA PRO A 12 8.99 5.19 3.72
C PRO A 12 7.63 4.81 3.12
N ILE A 13 7.58 4.72 1.80
CA ILE A 13 6.34 4.40 1.06
C ILE A 13 6.23 2.88 0.91
N TYR A 14 5.08 2.33 1.25
CA TYR A 14 4.69 0.95 0.99
C TYR A 14 3.37 0.92 0.25
N TYR A 15 3.15 -0.14 -0.54
CA TYR A 15 1.89 -0.35 -1.23
C TYR A 15 1.22 -1.62 -0.74
N TRP A 16 -0.09 -1.56 -0.54
CA TRP A 16 -0.96 -2.72 -0.33
C TRP A 16 -2.02 -2.74 -1.42
N ILE A 17 -1.91 -3.69 -2.35
CA ILE A 17 -2.68 -3.75 -3.59
C ILE A 17 -3.56 -4.99 -3.56
N SER A 18 -4.88 -4.81 -3.49
CA SER A 18 -5.82 -5.92 -3.40
C SER A 18 -6.55 -6.19 -4.72
N HIS A 19 -6.65 -7.46 -5.10
CA HIS A 19 -7.57 -7.90 -6.16
C HIS A 19 -9.05 -7.80 -5.72
N GLY A 20 -9.30 -7.61 -4.42
CA GLY A 20 -10.63 -7.52 -3.84
C GLY A 20 -11.39 -6.25 -4.21
N SER A 21 -12.66 -6.21 -3.80
CA SER A 21 -13.54 -5.04 -3.92
C SER A 21 -13.66 -4.30 -2.59
N PRO A 22 -13.75 -2.96 -2.57
CA PRO A 22 -14.03 -2.20 -1.34
C PRO A 22 -15.43 -2.50 -0.77
N THR A 23 -16.32 -3.11 -1.55
CA THR A 23 -17.67 -3.50 -1.09
C THR A 23 -17.70 -4.86 -0.39
N ASP A 24 -16.61 -5.62 -0.43
CA ASP A 24 -16.50 -6.92 0.26
C ASP A 24 -15.82 -6.70 1.63
N PRO A 25 -16.52 -7.02 2.73
CA PRO A 25 -16.06 -6.72 4.09
C PRO A 25 -14.73 -7.42 4.43
N VAL A 26 -14.43 -8.57 3.84
CA VAL A 26 -13.16 -9.27 4.07
C VAL A 26 -11.98 -8.34 3.81
N TRP A 27 -12.01 -7.62 2.70
CA TRP A 27 -10.92 -6.74 2.29
C TRP A 27 -10.82 -5.47 3.12
N THR A 28 -11.93 -5.03 3.73
CA THR A 28 -11.91 -3.87 4.64
C THR A 28 -11.14 -4.17 5.93
N TYR A 29 -11.16 -5.43 6.42
CA TYR A 29 -10.34 -5.83 7.56
C TYR A 29 -8.84 -5.80 7.24
N PHE A 30 -8.45 -6.27 6.05
CA PHE A 30 -7.05 -6.20 5.62
C PHE A 30 -6.58 -4.75 5.45
N LEU A 31 -7.42 -3.85 4.93
CA LEU A 31 -7.14 -2.42 4.84
C LEU A 31 -6.86 -1.82 6.22
N GLN A 32 -7.73 -2.08 7.20
CA GLN A 32 -7.55 -1.59 8.57
C GLN A 32 -6.22 -2.07 9.17
N GLY A 33 -5.84 -3.32 8.92
CA GLY A 33 -4.54 -3.86 9.33
C GLY A 33 -3.36 -3.14 8.67
N ALA A 34 -3.43 -2.88 7.36
CA ALA A 34 -2.40 -2.17 6.62
C ALA A 34 -2.24 -0.71 7.10
N GLU A 35 -3.35 -0.02 7.35
CA GLU A 35 -3.35 1.34 7.89
C GLU A 35 -2.79 1.39 9.32
N GLN A 36 -3.16 0.44 10.18
CA GLN A 36 -2.64 0.36 11.54
C GLN A 36 -1.13 0.13 11.53
N TRP A 37 -0.65 -0.83 10.75
CA TRP A 37 0.78 -1.09 10.59
C TRP A 37 1.53 0.16 10.09
N GLY A 38 0.96 0.90 9.12
CA GLY A 38 1.53 2.16 8.64
C GLY A 38 1.72 3.20 9.75
N LYS A 39 0.72 3.35 10.61
CA LYS A 39 0.80 4.24 11.79
C LYS A 39 1.89 3.78 12.77
N ASP A 40 1.93 2.49 13.08
CA ASP A 40 2.87 1.92 14.04
C ASP A 40 4.33 2.05 13.60
N MET A 41 4.58 1.97 12.29
CA MET A 41 5.93 2.01 11.69
C MET A 41 6.34 3.40 11.18
N GLY A 42 5.47 4.41 11.30
CA GLY A 42 5.70 5.73 10.73
C GLY A 42 5.81 5.73 9.19
N ALA A 43 5.14 4.78 8.53
CA ALA A 43 5.20 4.57 7.09
C ALA A 43 3.99 5.18 6.36
N ASP A 44 4.17 5.54 5.08
CA ASP A 44 3.07 5.89 4.17
C ASP A 44 2.61 4.61 3.44
N VAL A 45 1.43 4.09 3.79
CA VAL A 45 0.87 2.89 3.16
C VAL A 45 -0.21 3.30 2.17
N ARG A 46 0.05 3.09 0.88
CA ARG A 46 -0.86 3.42 -0.21
C ARG A 46 -1.65 2.18 -0.62
N THR A 47 -2.97 2.31 -0.58
CA THR A 47 -3.87 1.16 -0.71
C THR A 47 -4.76 1.29 -1.94
N SER A 48 -4.99 0.19 -2.64
CA SER A 48 -5.91 0.15 -3.78
C SER A 48 -6.67 -1.17 -3.87
N PHE A 49 -7.87 -1.09 -4.44
CA PHE A 49 -8.76 -2.22 -4.72
C PHE A 49 -9.05 -2.28 -6.20
N HIS A 50 -8.99 -3.48 -6.77
CA HIS A 50 -9.09 -3.67 -8.21
C HIS A 50 -10.26 -4.57 -8.63
N SER A 51 -11.03 -5.15 -7.71
CA SER A 51 -12.28 -5.88 -7.99
C SER A 51 -12.14 -6.95 -9.10
N GLY A 52 -11.03 -7.68 -9.12
CA GLY A 52 -10.70 -8.70 -10.12
C GLY A 52 -10.17 -8.17 -11.46
N ASP A 53 -10.08 -6.85 -11.65
CA ASP A 53 -9.50 -6.22 -12.85
C ASP A 53 -7.96 -6.34 -12.83
N VAL A 54 -7.47 -7.42 -13.45
CA VAL A 54 -6.03 -7.73 -13.54
C VAL A 54 -5.23 -6.61 -14.22
N PRO A 55 -5.64 -6.03 -15.37
CA PRO A 55 -5.00 -4.86 -15.94
C PRO A 55 -4.86 -3.67 -14.97
N SER A 56 -5.94 -3.32 -14.26
CA SER A 56 -5.90 -2.22 -13.29
C SER A 56 -4.92 -2.52 -12.13
N GLN A 57 -4.91 -3.77 -11.64
CA GLN A 57 -3.98 -4.20 -10.61
C GLN A 57 -2.51 -4.17 -11.09
N GLN A 58 -2.26 -4.54 -12.34
CA GLN A 58 -0.93 -4.44 -12.96
C GLN A 58 -0.43 -3.00 -12.97
N GLU A 59 -1.29 -2.03 -13.32
CA GLU A 59 -0.90 -0.62 -13.33
C GLU A 59 -0.62 -0.09 -11.92
N ALA A 60 -1.32 -0.57 -10.88
CA ALA A 60 -1.00 -0.21 -9.50
C ALA A 60 0.40 -0.72 -9.07
N VAL A 61 0.79 -1.92 -9.50
CA VAL A 61 2.14 -2.44 -9.26
C VAL A 61 3.19 -1.57 -9.96
N ARG A 62 2.93 -1.15 -11.21
CA ARG A 62 3.82 -0.23 -11.94
C ARG A 62 3.93 1.13 -11.26
N ALA A 63 2.82 1.67 -10.76
CA ALA A 63 2.80 2.91 -9.99
C ALA A 63 3.65 2.80 -8.71
N ALA A 64 3.57 1.67 -8.00
CA ALA A 64 4.38 1.43 -6.81
C ALA A 64 5.89 1.38 -7.12
N ILE A 65 6.27 0.72 -8.22
CA ILE A 65 7.67 0.70 -8.70
C ILE A 65 8.13 2.12 -9.06
N SER A 66 7.32 2.88 -9.81
CA SER A 66 7.64 4.27 -10.19
C SER A 66 7.77 5.19 -8.98
N ALA A 67 6.97 4.95 -7.93
CA ALA A 67 7.05 5.68 -6.67
C ALA A 67 8.25 5.28 -5.80
N LYS A 68 9.08 4.32 -6.25
CA LYS A 68 10.19 3.75 -5.47
C LYS A 68 9.73 3.23 -4.11
N ALA A 69 8.58 2.54 -4.10
CA ALA A 69 8.07 1.91 -2.90
C ALA A 69 9.12 0.99 -2.27
N ARG A 70 9.24 1.03 -0.95
CA ARG A 70 10.15 0.17 -0.18
C ARG A 70 9.65 -1.27 -0.10
N GLY A 71 8.35 -1.48 -0.28
CA GLY A 71 7.74 -2.79 -0.37
C GLY A 71 6.37 -2.73 -1.03
N ILE A 72 6.00 -3.82 -1.69
CA ILE A 72 4.70 -4.02 -2.33
C ILE A 72 4.13 -5.32 -1.78
N VAL A 73 2.97 -5.24 -1.14
CA VAL A 73 2.18 -6.38 -0.68
C VAL A 73 0.97 -6.47 -1.58
N THR A 74 0.68 -7.66 -2.11
CA THR A 74 -0.48 -7.84 -3.00
C THR A 74 -1.19 -9.16 -2.77
N SER A 75 -2.50 -9.17 -3.02
CA SER A 75 -3.30 -10.39 -3.13
C SER A 75 -3.48 -10.75 -4.60
N THR A 76 -3.46 -12.04 -4.93
CA THR A 76 -3.70 -12.53 -6.29
C THR A 76 -5.08 -13.17 -6.34
N PRO A 77 -5.90 -12.93 -7.38
CA PRO A 77 -7.15 -13.65 -7.54
C PRO A 77 -6.86 -15.15 -7.69
N ASP A 78 -7.78 -16.00 -7.21
CA ASP A 78 -7.64 -17.44 -7.43
C ASP A 78 -7.51 -17.74 -8.93
N PRO A 79 -6.65 -18.68 -9.34
CA PRO A 79 -6.65 -19.16 -10.71
C PRO A 79 -8.00 -19.83 -11.00
N GLY A 80 -8.73 -19.27 -11.97
CA GLY A 80 -9.93 -19.90 -12.54
C GLY A 80 -9.59 -21.09 -13.43
#